data_AF-A0A2N1U762-F1
#
_entry.id   AF-A0A2N1U762-F1
#
_cell.length_a   1.000
_cell.length_b   1.000
_cell.length_c   1.000
_cell.angle_alpha   90.00
_cell.angle_beta   90.00
_cell.angle_gamma   90.00
#
_symmetry.space_group_name_H-M   'P 1'
#
loop_
_entity.id
_entity.type
_entity.pdbx_description
1 polymer ?
#
loop_
_entity_poly.entity_id
_entity_poly.type
_entity_poly.pdbx_seq_one_letter_code
_entity_poly.pdbx_strand_id
1 'polypeptide(L)'
;MKRTGCLLVLLLPLILIGGCIQGQATLSLNPDGSGSVRFEGLYDPYFYPEDSTDIPRTFRIFIQQFKDTLTKSDRIDVWKDVNWRIMDDGRFYFSAEAYFKSLNNADIRLEDMKIGIDAFYRREKKEPCLLELKPVIVKPEDTADENQDWFLARRYEVFCRAEEKILQNLRLHIILNLPSEILSRQGFETIDAQTVQYVIEGRRLMPLFQFINAQEQDAAAAKWGYDPVKFLNHELLPRWLEDKPLRVYFAESKKPIFNYARAASAAKKEYKGILERLESAEAIIPAVIQSQIADANEEIPNEPNVPFDDSDMNARLRLGLARETKEEYAAAIEIYSAIIEDGRADAKHLAGAYYRRGLCLFEQGDSDAALTQFNYVLANFPLERTAALRSLKMIQDIRTGTAKRKADKKQPEAPSIVATIPYNFAEDVNSAIDKITLKFSEQMEKSSWFYSSFAPGLLPRVVGEPVFDSSGKEWSIPVRLEEGKVYAIAFNCGDTVKDIKNFRAGFRSISGRICRPFVLVFATAAKPNLLAEDANDIPTPINDELIKRCEEIMKER
;
A
#
# COMPACT_ATOMS: atom_id res chain seq x y z
N MET A 1 -41.00 -22.40 15.57
CA MET A 1 -39.57 -22.73 15.39
C MET A 1 -38.76 -21.59 15.96
N LYS A 2 -38.01 -21.84 17.04
CA LYS A 2 -37.24 -20.83 17.77
C LYS A 2 -36.18 -20.25 16.84
N ARG A 3 -36.26 -18.94 16.59
CA ARG A 3 -35.30 -18.15 15.83
C ARG A 3 -34.00 -18.06 16.64
N THR A 4 -33.06 -18.96 16.39
CA THR A 4 -31.65 -18.78 16.75
C THR A 4 -30.91 -18.44 15.46
N GLY A 5 -30.95 -17.16 15.10
CA GLY A 5 -30.17 -16.61 14.00
C GLY A 5 -29.15 -15.64 14.58
N CYS A 6 -27.87 -15.99 14.46
CA CYS A 6 -26.66 -15.20 14.68
C CYS A 6 -25.54 -16.05 14.03
N LEU A 7 -24.53 -15.55 13.34
CA LEU A 7 -24.02 -14.23 12.95
C LEU A 7 -22.79 -14.67 12.11
N LEU A 8 -22.61 -14.24 10.85
CA LEU A 8 -21.31 -14.40 10.19
C LEU A 8 -20.85 -13.07 9.70
N VAL A 9 -19.56 -12.84 9.93
CA VAL A 9 -18.75 -11.68 9.63
C VAL A 9 -18.21 -11.68 8.21
N LEU A 10 -18.32 -10.55 7.49
CA LEU A 10 -17.44 -10.29 6.34
C LEU A 10 -16.65 -9.01 6.57
N LEU A 11 -15.33 -9.22 6.60
CA LEU A 11 -14.22 -8.27 6.73
C LEU A 11 -14.01 -7.70 8.11
N LEU A 12 -12.87 -8.08 8.71
CA LEU A 12 -11.93 -7.25 9.47
C LEU A 12 -10.92 -8.04 10.34
N PRO A 13 -10.39 -9.24 9.95
CA PRO A 13 -9.21 -9.76 10.65
C PRO A 13 -7.93 -8.98 10.28
N LEU A 14 -8.05 -7.73 9.84
CA LEU A 14 -7.00 -6.90 9.26
C LEU A 14 -6.57 -5.73 10.17
N ILE A 15 -7.34 -5.32 11.19
CA ILE A 15 -7.15 -3.97 11.78
C ILE A 15 -6.49 -3.92 13.17
N LEU A 16 -6.40 -4.99 13.97
CA LEU A 16 -5.69 -4.93 15.27
C LEU A 16 -4.31 -5.50 15.04
N ILE A 17 -3.26 -4.72 14.80
CA ILE A 17 -2.82 -3.56 15.58
C ILE A 17 -2.53 -2.37 14.65
N GLY A 18 -3.52 -1.53 14.36
CA GLY A 18 -3.34 -0.22 13.72
C GLY A 18 -2.55 -0.24 12.41
N GLY A 19 -3.20 -0.33 11.26
CA GLY A 19 -2.51 -0.01 10.00
C GLY A 19 -2.64 -1.00 8.85
N CYS A 20 -3.70 -1.80 8.76
CA CYS A 20 -4.12 -2.19 7.42
C CYS A 20 -4.67 -0.98 6.67
N ILE A 21 -3.79 -0.37 5.88
CA ILE A 21 -4.10 0.74 4.98
C ILE A 21 -4.93 0.20 3.81
N GLN A 22 -4.66 -1.03 3.36
CA GLN A 22 -5.34 -1.62 2.21
C GLN A 22 -5.63 -3.10 2.45
N GLY A 23 -6.89 -3.50 2.23
CA GLY A 23 -7.30 -4.89 2.33
C GLY A 23 -8.46 -5.22 1.40
N GLN A 24 -8.60 -6.49 1.07
CA GLN A 24 -9.67 -7.01 0.25
C GLN A 24 -10.23 -8.27 0.90
N ALA A 25 -11.55 -8.44 0.86
CA ALA A 25 -12.17 -9.74 1.03
C ALA A 25 -13.08 -10.07 -0.15
N THR A 26 -12.90 -11.27 -0.67
CA THR A 26 -13.71 -11.82 -1.75
C THR A 26 -14.49 -13.01 -1.22
N LEU A 27 -15.80 -12.84 -1.07
CA LEU A 27 -16.73 -13.92 -0.75
C LEU A 27 -17.16 -14.60 -2.05
N SER A 28 -17.04 -15.93 -2.12
CA SER A 28 -17.66 -16.75 -3.16
C SER A 28 -18.72 -17.67 -2.55
N LEU A 29 -19.97 -17.49 -2.94
CA LEU A 29 -21.12 -18.14 -2.31
C LEU A 29 -21.80 -19.14 -3.26
N ASN A 30 -21.94 -20.39 -2.82
CA ASN A 30 -22.76 -21.39 -3.50
C ASN A 30 -24.24 -21.25 -3.13
N PRO A 31 -25.19 -21.76 -3.95
CA PRO A 31 -26.62 -21.67 -3.66
C PRO A 31 -27.08 -22.34 -2.36
N ASP A 32 -26.33 -23.33 -1.87
CA ASP A 32 -26.61 -24.02 -0.60
C ASP A 32 -26.09 -23.26 0.63
N GLY A 33 -25.43 -22.12 0.43
CA GLY A 33 -24.83 -21.31 1.48
C GLY A 33 -23.39 -21.72 1.83
N SER A 34 -22.86 -22.80 1.25
CA SER A 34 -21.43 -23.11 1.35
C SER A 34 -20.62 -22.11 0.54
N GLY A 35 -19.34 -21.97 0.83
CA GLY A 35 -18.53 -21.01 0.10
C GLY A 35 -17.11 -20.90 0.61
N SER A 36 -16.43 -19.88 0.10
CA SER A 36 -15.13 -19.46 0.61
C SER A 36 -15.06 -17.95 0.72
N VAL A 37 -14.24 -17.47 1.64
CA VAL A 37 -13.86 -16.07 1.73
C VAL A 37 -12.34 -15.97 1.71
N ARG A 38 -11.82 -15.25 0.73
CA ARG A 38 -10.40 -14.94 0.64
C ARG A 38 -10.15 -13.55 1.19
N PHE A 39 -9.23 -13.45 2.14
CA PHE A 39 -8.69 -12.19 2.65
C PHE A 39 -7.32 -11.95 2.06
N GLU A 40 -7.05 -10.68 1.78
CA GLU A 40 -5.73 -10.20 1.39
C GLU A 40 -5.52 -8.83 2.03
N GLY A 41 -4.31 -8.61 2.55
CA GLY A 41 -4.04 -7.49 3.43
C GLY A 41 -2.61 -7.03 3.40
N LEU A 42 -2.45 -5.72 3.59
CA LEU A 42 -1.16 -5.10 3.76
C LEU A 42 -1.15 -4.27 5.04
N TYR A 43 -0.30 -4.69 5.97
CA TYR A 43 -0.15 -4.13 7.30
C TYR A 43 1.09 -3.24 7.39
N ASP A 44 0.93 -2.02 7.91
CA ASP A 44 2.03 -1.09 8.16
C ASP A 44 2.45 -1.11 9.65
N PRO A 45 3.64 -1.65 10.00
CA PRO A 45 4.09 -1.74 11.38
C PRO A 45 4.45 -0.38 12.02
N TYR A 46 4.56 0.71 11.25
CA TYR A 46 4.96 2.04 11.74
C TYR A 46 3.80 2.89 12.30
N PHE A 47 2.71 2.24 12.69
CA PHE A 47 1.51 2.94 13.08
C PHE A 47 1.55 3.48 14.52
N TYR A 48 2.15 2.73 15.46
CA TYR A 48 2.32 3.12 16.86
C TYR A 48 3.75 3.62 17.15
N PRO A 49 3.93 4.91 17.46
CA PRO A 49 5.26 5.51 17.61
C PRO A 49 6.09 4.95 18.78
N GLU A 50 5.47 4.29 19.77
CA GLU A 50 6.19 3.81 20.96
C GLU A 50 6.81 2.40 20.82
N ASP A 51 6.34 1.56 19.87
CA ASP A 51 6.88 0.21 19.62
C ASP A 51 7.47 0.03 18.18
N SER A 52 7.34 1.04 17.31
CA SER A 52 7.61 0.95 15.85
C SER A 52 9.08 0.79 15.41
N THR A 53 10.04 0.75 16.34
CA THR A 53 11.46 0.55 15.98
C THR A 53 11.91 -0.91 16.09
N ASP A 54 11.13 -1.79 16.73
CA ASP A 54 11.44 -3.22 16.90
C ASP A 54 10.61 -4.07 15.92
N ILE A 55 10.95 -3.97 14.62
CA ILE A 55 10.34 -4.73 13.53
C ILE A 55 10.24 -6.24 13.86
N PRO A 56 11.26 -6.90 14.44
CA PRO A 56 11.17 -8.27 14.92
C PRO A 56 10.01 -8.51 15.89
N ARG A 57 9.87 -7.68 16.94
CA ARG A 57 8.78 -7.81 17.91
C ARG A 57 7.43 -7.57 17.28
N THR A 58 7.27 -6.54 16.44
CA THR A 58 6.02 -6.26 15.73
C THR A 58 5.62 -7.40 14.80
N PHE A 59 6.60 -8.00 14.11
CA PHE A 59 6.36 -9.16 13.24
C PHE A 59 5.92 -10.40 14.02
N ARG A 60 6.52 -10.68 15.19
CA ARG A 60 6.09 -11.80 16.06
C ARG A 60 4.63 -11.66 16.47
N ILE A 61 4.24 -10.46 16.91
CA ILE A 61 2.86 -10.18 17.32
C ILE A 61 1.91 -10.40 16.13
N PHE A 62 2.25 -9.85 14.97
CA PHE A 62 1.48 -10.02 13.75
C PHE A 62 1.30 -11.49 13.34
N ILE A 63 2.37 -12.29 13.34
CA ILE A 63 2.30 -13.72 13.02
C ILE A 63 1.44 -14.49 14.04
N GLN A 64 1.58 -14.16 15.33
CA GLN A 64 0.77 -14.78 16.37
C GLN A 64 -0.72 -14.49 16.18
N GLN A 65 -1.08 -13.25 15.84
CA GLN A 65 -2.47 -12.87 15.55
C GLN A 65 -3.05 -13.58 14.34
N PHE A 66 -2.23 -13.74 13.30
CA PHE A 66 -2.62 -14.48 12.12
C PHE A 66 -2.82 -15.98 12.44
N LYS A 67 -1.94 -16.57 13.25
CA LYS A 67 -2.11 -17.93 13.77
C LYS A 67 -3.39 -18.08 14.60
N ASP A 68 -3.66 -17.12 15.48
CA ASP A 68 -4.87 -17.06 16.29
C ASP A 68 -6.11 -16.99 15.40
N THR A 69 -6.09 -16.18 14.34
CA THR A 69 -7.19 -16.11 13.37
C THR A 69 -7.48 -17.48 12.75
N LEU A 70 -6.44 -18.21 12.32
CA LEU A 70 -6.61 -19.52 11.69
C LEU A 70 -7.14 -20.58 12.66
N THR A 71 -6.72 -20.50 13.93
CA THR A 71 -6.96 -21.56 14.92
C THR A 71 -8.14 -21.30 15.85
N LYS A 72 -8.48 -20.03 16.12
CA LYS A 72 -9.57 -19.62 16.99
C LYS A 72 -10.87 -19.28 16.24
N SER A 73 -10.82 -19.12 14.92
CA SER A 73 -12.04 -18.97 14.12
C SER A 73 -12.93 -20.21 14.26
N ASP A 74 -14.20 -20.01 14.56
CA ASP A 74 -15.17 -21.08 14.78
C ASP A 74 -15.94 -21.37 13.48
N ARG A 75 -16.33 -22.64 13.31
CA ARG A 75 -17.15 -23.11 12.18
C ARG A 75 -16.59 -22.80 10.78
N ILE A 76 -15.27 -22.57 10.69
CA ILE A 76 -14.48 -22.64 9.47
C ILE A 76 -14.05 -24.10 9.26
N ASP A 77 -14.28 -24.64 8.06
CA ASP A 77 -14.00 -26.06 7.77
C ASP A 77 -12.49 -26.29 7.56
N VAL A 78 -11.83 -25.35 6.88
CA VAL A 78 -10.39 -25.35 6.63
C VAL A 78 -9.92 -24.03 6.02
N TRP A 79 -8.64 -23.70 6.22
CA TRP A 79 -7.97 -22.61 5.53
C TRP A 79 -7.06 -23.12 4.41
N LYS A 80 -6.95 -22.35 3.33
CA LYS A 80 -6.10 -22.60 2.17
C LYS A 80 -5.37 -21.32 1.79
N ASP A 81 -4.31 -21.46 0.98
CA ASP A 81 -3.60 -20.34 0.35
C ASP A 81 -3.16 -19.28 1.37
N VAL A 82 -2.74 -19.77 2.54
CA VAL A 82 -2.26 -18.96 3.66
C VAL A 82 -0.83 -18.54 3.38
N ASN A 83 -0.66 -17.26 3.11
CA ASN A 83 0.62 -16.67 2.77
C ASN A 83 0.87 -15.45 3.64
N TRP A 84 2.12 -15.24 4.01
CA TRP A 84 2.58 -14.05 4.70
C TRP A 84 4.00 -13.75 4.26
N ARG A 85 4.36 -12.47 4.25
CA ARG A 85 5.75 -12.03 4.03
C ARG A 85 5.94 -10.61 4.54
N ILE A 86 7.17 -10.32 4.93
CA ILE A 86 7.63 -8.94 5.07
C ILE A 86 7.93 -8.45 3.66
N MET A 87 7.30 -7.36 3.26
CA MET A 87 7.60 -6.68 2.01
C MET A 87 8.89 -5.87 2.16
N ASP A 88 9.52 -5.58 1.04
CA ASP A 88 10.81 -4.88 1.03
C ASP A 88 10.73 -3.44 1.60
N ASP A 89 9.53 -2.84 1.60
CA ASP A 89 9.26 -1.54 2.21
C ASP A 89 9.00 -1.60 3.74
N GLY A 90 9.07 -2.79 4.33
CA GLY A 90 8.87 -3.05 5.75
C GLY A 90 7.42 -3.40 6.12
N ARG A 91 6.45 -3.31 5.20
CA ARG A 91 5.05 -3.68 5.47
C ARG A 91 4.87 -5.19 5.49
N PHE A 92 3.85 -5.70 6.19
CA PHE A 92 3.57 -7.13 6.25
C PHE A 92 2.38 -7.46 5.35
N TYR A 93 2.62 -8.29 4.34
CA TYR A 93 1.57 -8.82 3.49
C TYR A 93 1.04 -10.11 4.08
N PHE A 94 -0.27 -10.33 3.96
CA PHE A 94 -0.87 -11.63 4.20
C PHE A 94 -2.07 -11.91 3.30
N SER A 95 -2.34 -13.21 3.12
CA SER A 95 -3.57 -13.69 2.52
C SER A 95 -3.98 -15.02 3.13
N ALA A 96 -5.28 -15.28 3.18
CA ALA A 96 -5.81 -16.58 3.57
C ALA A 96 -7.20 -16.79 2.96
N GLU A 97 -7.51 -18.01 2.55
CA GLU A 97 -8.85 -18.38 2.10
C GLU A 97 -9.49 -19.34 3.12
N ALA A 98 -10.61 -18.93 3.71
CA ALA A 98 -11.43 -19.77 4.59
C ALA A 98 -12.56 -20.44 3.81
N TYR A 99 -12.69 -21.76 3.96
CA TYR A 99 -13.84 -22.52 3.46
C TYR A 99 -14.86 -22.76 4.58
N PHE A 100 -16.13 -22.56 4.27
CA PHE A 100 -17.22 -22.78 5.23
C PHE A 100 -18.40 -23.54 4.60
N LYS A 101 -19.06 -24.38 5.40
CA LYS A 101 -20.22 -25.17 4.96
C LYS A 101 -21.50 -24.37 4.88
N SER A 102 -21.58 -23.26 5.62
CA SER A 102 -22.73 -22.37 5.66
C SER A 102 -22.26 -20.98 6.04
N LEU A 103 -22.57 -20.00 5.19
CA LEU A 103 -22.26 -18.60 5.44
C LEU A 103 -22.87 -18.17 6.76
N ASN A 104 -24.11 -18.52 7.10
CA ASN A 104 -24.73 -18.04 8.35
C ASN A 104 -24.09 -18.56 9.65
N ASN A 105 -23.20 -19.54 9.55
CA ASN A 105 -22.62 -20.20 10.72
C ASN A 105 -21.12 -19.96 10.88
N ALA A 106 -20.39 -19.53 9.86
CA ALA A 106 -18.94 -19.34 10.01
C ALA A 106 -18.61 -18.09 10.84
N ASP A 107 -17.59 -18.17 11.70
CA ASP A 107 -17.23 -17.11 12.65
C ASP A 107 -15.72 -16.89 12.57
N ILE A 108 -15.31 -15.86 11.83
CA ILE A 108 -13.89 -15.53 11.67
C ILE A 108 -13.50 -14.56 12.77
N ARG A 109 -12.53 -14.97 13.60
CA ARG A 109 -12.09 -14.22 14.77
C ARG A 109 -10.71 -13.63 14.56
N LEU A 110 -10.47 -12.50 15.21
CA LEU A 110 -9.13 -11.98 15.41
C LEU A 110 -8.84 -11.99 16.91
N GLU A 111 -7.88 -12.79 17.34
CA GLU A 111 -7.66 -13.10 18.76
C GLU A 111 -8.99 -13.52 19.42
N ASP A 112 -9.45 -12.74 20.42
CA ASP A 112 -10.68 -12.97 21.16
C ASP A 112 -11.81 -12.00 20.74
N MET A 113 -11.55 -11.10 19.77
CA MET A 113 -12.48 -10.03 19.39
C MET A 113 -13.35 -10.42 18.18
N LYS A 114 -14.64 -10.08 18.28
CA LYS A 114 -15.60 -10.18 17.17
C LYS A 114 -15.52 -8.96 16.26
N ILE A 115 -15.81 -9.15 14.98
CA ILE A 115 -15.82 -8.07 13.99
C ILE A 115 -17.19 -7.36 13.95
N GLY A 116 -17.18 -6.08 13.58
CA GLY A 116 -18.33 -5.17 13.56
C GLY A 116 -19.27 -5.28 12.37
N ILE A 117 -19.04 -6.18 11.42
CA ILE A 117 -19.84 -6.33 10.18
C ILE A 117 -20.09 -7.81 9.90
N ASP A 118 -21.33 -8.13 9.54
CA ASP A 118 -21.88 -9.47 9.40
C ASP A 118 -22.57 -9.72 8.05
N ALA A 119 -22.10 -10.66 7.24
CA ALA A 119 -22.83 -11.25 6.13
C ALA A 119 -23.86 -12.33 6.52
N PHE A 120 -25.09 -12.08 6.12
CA PHE A 120 -26.22 -12.96 6.31
C PHE A 120 -26.80 -13.39 4.96
N TYR A 121 -26.90 -14.70 4.75
CA TYR A 121 -27.51 -15.30 3.57
C TYR A 121 -28.89 -15.87 3.88
N ARG A 122 -29.90 -15.51 3.09
CA ARG A 122 -31.24 -16.08 3.17
C ARG A 122 -31.68 -16.65 1.84
N ARG A 123 -32.30 -17.83 1.92
CA ARG A 123 -33.00 -18.47 0.82
C ARG A 123 -34.42 -18.79 1.24
N GLU A 124 -35.40 -18.22 0.53
CA GLU A 124 -36.82 -18.51 0.72
C GLU A 124 -37.40 -19.08 -0.58
N LYS A 125 -38.27 -20.09 -0.49
CA LYS A 125 -38.86 -20.71 -1.69
C LYS A 125 -39.75 -19.68 -2.38
N LYS A 126 -39.54 -19.48 -3.69
CA LYS A 126 -40.28 -18.53 -4.55
C LYS A 126 -39.97 -17.04 -4.31
N GLU A 127 -38.97 -16.72 -3.50
CA GLU A 127 -38.42 -15.37 -3.39
C GLU A 127 -36.96 -15.33 -3.89
N PRO A 128 -36.46 -14.16 -4.31
CA PRO A 128 -35.04 -13.95 -4.55
C PRO A 128 -34.19 -14.36 -3.34
N CYS A 129 -33.02 -14.94 -3.61
CA CYS A 129 -32.00 -15.12 -2.60
C CYS A 129 -31.49 -13.74 -2.13
N LEU A 130 -31.21 -13.60 -0.84
CA LEU A 130 -30.71 -12.38 -0.22
C LEU A 130 -29.35 -12.63 0.42
N LEU A 131 -28.38 -11.78 0.11
CA LEU A 131 -27.15 -11.62 0.90
C LEU A 131 -27.10 -10.20 1.45
N GLU A 132 -26.90 -10.06 2.75
CA GLU A 132 -26.96 -8.78 3.47
C GLU A 132 -25.75 -8.62 4.37
N LEU A 133 -25.07 -7.46 4.34
CA LEU A 133 -24.05 -7.10 5.34
C LEU A 133 -24.69 -6.19 6.40
N LYS A 134 -24.54 -6.57 7.68
CA LYS A 134 -25.17 -5.92 8.84
C LYS A 134 -24.12 -5.47 9.85
N PRO A 135 -24.36 -4.36 10.55
CA PRO A 135 -23.54 -4.03 11.70
C PRO A 135 -23.71 -5.06 12.82
N VAL A 136 -22.62 -5.37 13.51
CA VAL A 136 -22.61 -6.19 14.73
C VAL A 136 -22.51 -5.24 15.92
N ILE A 137 -23.61 -5.14 16.68
CA ILE A 137 -23.64 -4.32 17.88
C ILE A 137 -23.09 -5.16 19.03
N VAL A 138 -21.86 -4.84 19.44
CA VAL A 138 -21.22 -5.41 20.64
C VAL A 138 -21.40 -4.43 21.78
N LYS A 139 -21.76 -4.93 22.96
CA LYS A 139 -21.77 -4.10 24.18
C LYS A 139 -20.36 -4.00 24.72
N PRO A 140 -19.89 -2.80 25.14
CA PRO A 140 -18.59 -2.66 25.76
C PRO A 140 -18.54 -3.50 27.06
N GLU A 141 -17.37 -4.05 27.37
CA GLU A 141 -17.13 -4.72 28.64
C GLU A 141 -17.05 -3.67 29.76
N ASP A 142 -17.72 -3.93 30.90
CA ASP A 142 -17.64 -3.09 32.11
C ASP A 142 -16.19 -3.07 32.63
N THR A 143 -15.39 -2.14 32.12
CA THR A 143 -13.96 -1.99 32.45
C THR A 143 -13.62 -0.53 32.76
N ALA A 144 -14.57 0.20 33.35
CA ALA A 144 -14.28 1.48 33.95
C ALA A 144 -13.49 1.24 35.25
N ASP A 145 -12.16 1.23 35.15
CA ASP A 145 -11.31 1.46 36.32
C ASP A 145 -11.43 2.95 36.66
N GLU A 146 -12.25 3.28 37.66
CA GLU A 146 -12.64 4.64 38.07
C GLU A 146 -11.46 5.53 38.55
N ASN A 147 -10.21 5.03 38.52
CA ASN A 147 -9.05 5.66 39.18
C ASN A 147 -7.99 6.30 38.26
N GLN A 148 -8.28 6.62 37.00
CA GLN A 148 -7.31 7.29 36.10
C GLN A 148 -7.79 8.63 35.54
N ASP A 149 -8.12 9.57 36.42
CA ASP A 149 -8.55 10.93 36.04
C ASP A 149 -7.41 11.82 35.48
N TRP A 150 -6.14 11.52 35.76
CA TRP A 150 -5.06 12.53 35.62
C TRP A 150 -4.42 12.67 34.23
N PHE A 151 -4.97 12.06 33.16
CA PHE A 151 -4.55 12.35 31.77
C PHE A 151 -5.66 12.20 30.70
N LEU A 152 -6.94 12.22 31.07
CA LEU A 152 -8.07 11.95 30.16
C LEU A 152 -8.00 12.77 28.85
N ALA A 153 -7.76 14.08 28.95
CA ALA A 153 -7.63 14.95 27.77
C ALA A 153 -6.47 14.56 26.84
N ARG A 154 -5.33 14.15 27.40
CA ARG A 154 -4.15 13.72 26.63
C ARG A 154 -4.38 12.36 25.97
N ARG A 155 -5.01 11.44 26.70
CA ARG A 155 -5.37 10.11 26.20
C ARG A 155 -6.38 10.19 25.06
N TYR A 156 -7.38 11.06 25.21
CA TYR A 156 -8.33 11.39 24.14
C TYR A 156 -7.64 12.02 22.93
N GLU A 157 -6.73 12.98 23.11
CA GLU A 157 -5.98 13.60 22.02
C GLU A 157 -5.14 12.56 21.23
N VAL A 158 -4.44 11.67 21.94
CA VAL A 158 -3.66 10.58 21.32
C VAL A 158 -4.56 9.63 20.55
N PHE A 159 -5.68 9.24 21.14
CA PHE A 159 -6.70 8.43 20.48
C PHE A 159 -7.20 9.10 19.19
N CYS A 160 -7.55 10.39 19.23
CA CYS A 160 -8.06 11.09 18.05
C CYS A 160 -7.03 11.11 16.91
N ARG A 161 -5.76 11.41 17.22
CA ARG A 161 -4.68 11.40 16.22
C ARG A 161 -4.46 10.00 15.62
N ALA A 162 -4.54 8.96 16.44
CA ALA A 162 -4.42 7.58 15.98
C ALA A 162 -5.59 7.20 15.08
N GLU A 163 -6.82 7.49 15.48
CA GLU A 163 -8.03 7.22 14.69
C GLU A 163 -8.01 7.96 13.36
N GLU A 164 -7.62 9.24 13.35
CA GLU A 164 -7.47 10.01 12.10
C GLU A 164 -6.47 9.37 11.14
N LYS A 165 -5.34 8.88 11.67
CA LYS A 165 -4.30 8.21 10.86
C LYS A 165 -4.79 6.87 10.31
N ILE A 166 -5.60 6.12 11.06
CA ILE A 166 -6.29 4.91 10.58
C ILE A 166 -7.20 5.29 9.41
N LEU A 167 -8.08 6.28 9.61
CA LEU A 167 -9.09 6.64 8.62
C LEU A 167 -8.52 7.26 7.33
N GLN A 168 -7.42 8.02 7.40
CA GLN A 168 -6.77 8.58 6.21
C GLN A 168 -6.29 7.51 5.22
N ASN A 169 -5.92 6.36 5.79
CA ASN A 169 -5.21 5.30 5.12
C ASN A 169 -6.10 4.09 4.85
N LEU A 170 -7.15 3.86 5.64
CA LEU A 170 -8.06 2.72 5.54
C LEU A 170 -8.78 2.65 4.18
N ARG A 171 -8.57 1.54 3.48
CA ARG A 171 -9.33 1.13 2.30
C ARG A 171 -9.58 -0.37 2.34
N LEU A 172 -10.84 -0.78 2.51
CA LEU A 172 -11.25 -2.18 2.47
C LEU A 172 -12.20 -2.44 1.32
N HIS A 173 -11.83 -3.38 0.48
CA HIS A 173 -12.62 -3.78 -0.68
C HIS A 173 -13.38 -5.07 -0.38
N ILE A 174 -14.70 -4.98 -0.38
CA ILE A 174 -15.61 -6.12 -0.27
C ILE A 174 -16.03 -6.52 -1.67
N ILE A 175 -15.84 -7.78 -2.04
CA ILE A 175 -16.30 -8.34 -3.31
C ILE A 175 -17.15 -9.57 -3.00
N LEU A 176 -18.35 -9.63 -3.58
CA LEU A 176 -19.29 -10.72 -3.40
C LEU A 176 -19.55 -11.37 -4.76
N ASN A 177 -19.09 -12.60 -4.94
CA ASN A 177 -19.36 -13.45 -6.10
C ASN A 177 -20.58 -14.32 -5.79
N LEU A 178 -21.69 -14.06 -6.47
CA LEU A 178 -22.97 -14.71 -6.25
C LEU A 178 -23.20 -15.86 -7.24
N PRO A 179 -24.02 -16.85 -6.90
CA PRO A 179 -24.18 -18.06 -7.72
C PRO A 179 -25.09 -17.88 -8.95
N SER A 180 -25.65 -16.68 -9.12
CA SER A 180 -26.65 -16.37 -10.14
C SER A 180 -26.71 -14.86 -10.40
N GLU A 181 -27.56 -14.48 -11.36
CA GLU A 181 -27.79 -13.10 -11.75
C GLU A 181 -28.33 -12.24 -10.60
N ILE A 182 -27.75 -11.04 -10.46
CA ILE A 182 -28.19 -9.99 -9.54
C ILE A 182 -29.50 -9.40 -10.05
N LEU A 183 -30.54 -9.45 -9.21
CA LEU A 183 -31.86 -8.90 -9.50
C LEU A 183 -32.00 -7.46 -9.00
N SER A 184 -31.47 -7.17 -7.81
CA SER A 184 -31.43 -5.81 -7.26
C SER A 184 -30.38 -5.69 -6.16
N ARG A 185 -29.98 -4.45 -5.85
CA ARG A 185 -28.98 -4.16 -4.82
C ARG A 185 -29.27 -2.86 -4.10
N GLN A 186 -28.77 -2.77 -2.86
CA GLN A 186 -28.76 -1.58 -2.03
C GLN A 186 -27.34 -1.39 -1.50
N GLY A 187 -26.75 -0.21 -1.74
CA GLY A 187 -25.43 0.18 -1.25
C GLY A 187 -24.22 -0.39 -2.00
N PHE A 188 -24.34 -1.56 -2.63
CA PHE A 188 -23.28 -2.13 -3.47
C PHE A 188 -23.15 -1.45 -4.84
N GLU A 189 -21.98 -1.58 -5.47
CA GLU A 189 -21.75 -1.32 -6.90
C GLU A 189 -21.71 -2.65 -7.66
N THR A 190 -22.09 -2.65 -8.95
CA THR A 190 -22.07 -3.85 -9.80
C THR A 190 -20.75 -3.92 -10.55
N ILE A 191 -20.07 -5.08 -10.52
CA ILE A 191 -18.92 -5.37 -11.38
C ILE A 191 -19.41 -6.07 -12.66
N ASP A 192 -20.22 -7.11 -12.50
CA ASP A 192 -20.83 -7.87 -13.58
C ASP A 192 -22.20 -8.46 -13.16
N ALA A 193 -22.77 -9.35 -13.96
CA ALA A 193 -24.09 -9.94 -13.72
C ALA A 193 -24.20 -10.73 -12.41
N GLN A 194 -23.10 -11.21 -11.82
CA GLN A 194 -23.08 -12.05 -10.62
C GLN A 194 -22.21 -11.48 -9.49
N THR A 195 -21.44 -10.44 -9.77
CA THR A 195 -20.48 -9.89 -8.83
C THR A 195 -20.79 -8.44 -8.46
N VAL A 196 -20.85 -8.19 -7.16
CA VAL A 196 -20.98 -6.84 -6.59
C VAL A 196 -19.78 -6.50 -5.71
N GLN A 197 -19.56 -5.20 -5.53
CA GLN A 197 -18.52 -4.70 -4.64
C GLN A 197 -19.01 -3.59 -3.72
N TYR A 198 -18.30 -3.42 -2.61
CA TYR A 198 -18.41 -2.26 -1.75
C TYR A 198 -17.03 -1.88 -1.22
N VAL A 199 -16.71 -0.58 -1.20
CA VAL A 199 -15.43 -0.10 -0.70
C VAL A 199 -15.68 0.72 0.55
N ILE A 200 -15.12 0.27 1.68
CA ILE A 200 -15.02 1.07 2.89
C ILE A 200 -13.77 1.93 2.75
N GLU A 201 -13.96 3.24 2.60
CA GLU A 201 -12.88 4.22 2.55
C GLU A 201 -12.91 5.04 3.84
N GLY A 202 -11.83 5.02 4.61
CA GLY A 202 -11.78 5.73 5.90
C GLY A 202 -11.96 7.25 5.75
N ARG A 203 -11.54 7.84 4.62
CA ARG A 203 -11.84 9.25 4.30
C ARG A 203 -13.33 9.57 4.28
N ARG A 204 -14.18 8.59 3.94
CA ARG A 204 -15.65 8.75 3.97
C ARG A 204 -16.23 8.62 5.38
N LEU A 205 -15.55 7.90 6.27
CA LEU A 205 -15.92 7.75 7.69
C LEU A 205 -15.47 8.95 8.54
N MET A 206 -14.48 9.73 8.07
CA MET A 206 -13.93 10.89 8.80
C MET A 206 -14.98 11.90 9.28
N PRO A 207 -15.98 12.31 8.48
CA PRO A 207 -17.01 13.25 8.96
C PRO A 207 -17.87 12.67 10.09
N LEU A 208 -18.15 11.35 10.04
CA LEU A 208 -18.89 10.66 11.10
C LEU A 208 -18.06 10.62 12.39
N PHE A 209 -16.77 10.33 12.29
CA PHE A 209 -15.87 10.37 13.44
C PHE A 209 -15.81 11.76 14.07
N GLN A 210 -15.65 12.82 13.26
CA GLN A 210 -15.65 14.21 13.73
C GLN A 210 -16.98 14.60 14.39
N PHE A 211 -18.11 14.12 13.85
CA PHE A 211 -19.42 14.33 14.45
C PHE A 211 -19.56 13.65 15.81
N ILE A 212 -19.15 12.38 15.94
CA ILE A 212 -19.17 11.65 17.22
C ILE A 212 -18.31 12.38 18.25
N ASN A 213 -17.10 12.82 17.87
CA ASN A 213 -16.23 13.58 18.77
C ASN A 213 -16.84 14.91 19.21
N ALA A 214 -17.55 15.60 18.33
CA ALA A 214 -18.20 16.86 18.67
C ALA A 214 -19.40 16.68 19.63
N GLN A 215 -20.14 15.58 19.51
CA GLN A 215 -21.38 15.34 20.28
C GLN A 215 -21.14 14.60 21.59
N GLU A 216 -20.29 13.58 21.56
CA GLU A 216 -20.07 12.66 22.68
C GLU A 216 -18.72 12.91 23.37
N GLN A 217 -17.93 13.90 22.91
CA GLN A 217 -16.58 14.19 23.42
C GLN A 217 -15.74 12.91 23.52
N ASP A 218 -15.25 12.60 24.72
CA ASP A 218 -14.48 11.40 25.02
C ASP A 218 -15.35 10.21 25.43
N ALA A 219 -16.65 10.37 25.68
CA ALA A 219 -17.51 9.31 26.20
C ALA A 219 -17.60 8.11 25.25
N ALA A 220 -17.66 8.34 23.93
CA ALA A 220 -17.67 7.26 22.95
C ALA A 220 -16.33 6.51 22.89
N ALA A 221 -15.21 7.23 22.96
CA ALA A 221 -13.87 6.63 23.00
C ALA A 221 -13.62 5.87 24.33
N ALA A 222 -14.11 6.41 25.44
CA ALA A 222 -13.97 5.84 26.78
C ALA A 222 -14.67 4.48 26.91
N LYS A 223 -15.84 4.29 26.29
CA LYS A 223 -16.54 2.98 26.21
C LYS A 223 -15.63 1.87 25.67
N TRP A 224 -14.71 2.22 24.79
CA TRP A 224 -13.78 1.31 24.13
C TRP A 224 -12.36 1.41 24.68
N GLY A 225 -12.19 1.99 25.87
CA GLY A 225 -10.88 2.11 26.51
C GLY A 225 -9.90 2.99 25.75
N TYR A 226 -10.38 3.87 24.85
CA TYR A 226 -9.56 4.67 23.94
C TYR A 226 -8.71 3.82 22.98
N ASP A 227 -9.19 2.62 22.62
CA ASP A 227 -8.60 1.77 21.59
C ASP A 227 -9.18 2.16 20.22
N PRO A 228 -8.37 2.73 19.30
CA PRO A 228 -8.81 3.15 17.96
C PRO A 228 -9.47 2.02 17.17
N VAL A 229 -8.98 0.78 17.32
CA VAL A 229 -9.53 -0.31 16.54
C VAL A 229 -10.85 -0.81 17.09
N LYS A 230 -10.96 -0.96 18.42
CA LYS A 230 -12.25 -1.29 19.04
C LYS A 230 -13.29 -0.23 18.70
N PHE A 231 -12.91 1.05 18.73
CA PHE A 231 -13.77 2.15 18.34
C PHE A 231 -14.19 2.07 16.85
N LEU A 232 -13.25 1.94 15.91
CA LEU A 232 -13.56 1.79 14.49
C LEU A 232 -14.52 0.62 14.25
N ASN A 233 -14.23 -0.53 14.86
CA ASN A 233 -14.94 -1.79 14.65
C ASN A 233 -16.31 -1.83 15.31
N HIS A 234 -16.47 -1.29 16.51
CA HIS A 234 -17.71 -1.44 17.30
C HIS A 234 -18.53 -0.16 17.46
N GLU A 235 -17.97 1.00 17.13
CA GLU A 235 -18.67 2.27 17.18
C GLU A 235 -18.85 2.87 15.79
N LEU A 236 -17.76 3.10 15.06
CA LEU A 236 -17.79 3.89 13.84
C LEU A 236 -18.40 3.13 12.66
N LEU A 237 -17.95 1.89 12.39
CA LEU A 237 -18.48 1.06 11.30
C LEU A 237 -19.94 0.65 11.52
N PRO A 238 -20.37 0.25 12.73
CA PRO A 238 -21.77 -0.05 12.99
C PRO A 238 -22.68 1.13 12.69
N ARG A 239 -22.37 2.33 13.23
CA ARG A 239 -23.13 3.56 12.97
C ARG A 239 -23.12 3.95 11.49
N TRP A 240 -22.01 3.74 10.79
CA TRP A 240 -21.95 3.98 9.34
C TRP A 240 -22.92 3.09 8.55
N LEU A 241 -23.15 1.86 9.00
CA LEU A 241 -23.99 0.88 8.32
C LEU A 241 -25.45 0.86 8.80
N GLU A 242 -25.76 1.40 9.99
CA GLU A 242 -27.13 1.47 10.54
C GLU A 242 -28.10 2.18 9.58
N ASP A 243 -27.67 3.28 8.96
CA ASP A 243 -28.50 4.06 8.04
C ASP A 243 -28.51 3.53 6.59
N LYS A 244 -27.63 2.57 6.27
CA LYS A 244 -27.35 2.13 4.89
C LYS A 244 -27.13 0.61 4.82
N PRO A 245 -28.20 -0.20 4.89
CA PRO A 245 -28.06 -1.64 4.81
C PRO A 245 -27.51 -2.04 3.44
N LEU A 246 -26.47 -2.86 3.44
CA LEU A 246 -25.86 -3.39 2.24
C LEU A 246 -26.57 -4.70 1.89
N ARG A 247 -27.37 -4.70 0.83
CA ARG A 247 -28.18 -5.86 0.41
C ARG A 247 -27.99 -6.16 -1.06
N VAL A 248 -27.94 -7.43 -1.40
CA VAL A 248 -28.02 -7.89 -2.79
C VAL A 248 -29.01 -9.04 -2.90
N TYR A 249 -29.93 -8.88 -3.84
CA TYR A 249 -30.93 -9.89 -4.20
C TYR A 249 -30.53 -10.52 -5.52
N PHE A 250 -30.54 -11.85 -5.58
CA PHE A 250 -30.12 -12.60 -6.75
C PHE A 250 -31.05 -13.79 -7.02
N ALA A 251 -31.08 -14.26 -8.26
CA ALA A 251 -31.95 -15.35 -8.68
C ALA A 251 -31.59 -16.68 -7.97
N GLU A 252 -32.50 -17.63 -7.92
CA GLU A 252 -32.15 -18.96 -7.41
C GLU A 252 -31.31 -19.71 -8.47
N SER A 253 -30.23 -20.35 -8.04
CA SER A 253 -29.42 -21.25 -8.86
C SER A 253 -29.32 -22.63 -8.22
N LYS A 254 -29.23 -23.67 -9.06
CA LYS A 254 -28.89 -25.04 -8.61
C LYS A 254 -27.43 -25.38 -8.88
N LYS A 255 -26.72 -24.55 -9.62
CA LYS A 255 -25.34 -24.79 -10.02
C LYS A 255 -24.41 -24.06 -9.03
N PRO A 256 -23.52 -24.77 -8.32
CA PRO A 256 -22.54 -24.12 -7.46
C PRO A 256 -21.49 -23.39 -8.31
N ILE A 257 -20.93 -22.30 -7.77
CA ILE A 257 -19.82 -21.56 -8.38
C ILE A 257 -18.58 -22.46 -8.44
N PHE A 258 -18.38 -23.29 -7.41
CA PHE A 258 -17.29 -24.26 -7.35
C PHE A 258 -17.68 -25.52 -6.57
N ASN A 259 -16.95 -26.61 -6.79
CA ASN A 259 -17.17 -27.84 -6.02
C ASN A 259 -16.57 -27.72 -4.62
N TYR A 260 -17.42 -27.36 -3.64
CA TYR A 260 -17.02 -27.19 -2.24
C TYR A 260 -16.29 -28.41 -1.66
N ALA A 261 -16.89 -29.60 -1.79
CA ALA A 261 -16.35 -30.81 -1.18
C ALA A 261 -14.93 -31.13 -1.70
N ARG A 262 -14.71 -30.96 -3.01
CA ARG A 262 -13.39 -31.15 -3.63
C ARG A 262 -12.39 -30.10 -3.16
N ALA A 263 -12.78 -28.82 -3.13
CA ALA A 263 -11.90 -27.72 -2.73
C ALA A 263 -11.50 -27.81 -1.26
N ALA A 264 -12.46 -28.01 -0.35
CA ALA A 264 -12.22 -28.16 1.08
C ALA A 264 -11.39 -29.41 1.39
N SER A 265 -11.63 -30.53 0.68
CA SER A 265 -10.82 -31.74 0.86
C SER A 265 -9.36 -31.53 0.42
N ALA A 266 -9.12 -30.79 -0.67
CA ALA A 266 -7.76 -30.45 -1.09
C ALA A 266 -7.07 -29.56 -0.04
N ALA A 267 -7.72 -28.50 0.42
CA ALA A 267 -7.19 -27.61 1.44
C ALA A 267 -6.84 -28.33 2.75
N LYS A 268 -7.65 -29.29 3.20
CA LYS A 268 -7.38 -30.09 4.41
C LYS A 268 -6.08 -30.89 4.34
N LYS A 269 -5.67 -31.31 3.15
CA LYS A 269 -4.40 -32.04 2.97
C LYS A 269 -3.19 -31.12 3.18
N GLU A 270 -3.32 -29.84 2.88
CA GLU A 270 -2.26 -28.84 2.96
C GLU A 270 -2.21 -28.12 4.31
N TYR A 271 -3.34 -28.09 5.03
CA TYR A 271 -3.52 -27.29 6.25
C TYR A 271 -2.50 -27.58 7.35
N LYS A 272 -2.11 -28.85 7.54
CA LYS A 272 -1.07 -29.20 8.51
C LYS A 272 0.27 -28.53 8.20
N GLY A 273 0.70 -28.57 6.93
CA GLY A 273 1.95 -27.93 6.49
C GLY A 273 1.89 -26.40 6.57
N ILE A 274 0.69 -25.81 6.44
CA ILE A 274 0.48 -24.37 6.67
C ILE A 274 0.77 -24.00 8.13
N LEU A 275 0.23 -24.77 9.10
CA LEU A 275 0.44 -24.51 10.52
C LEU A 275 1.92 -24.70 10.91
N GLU A 276 2.58 -25.74 10.41
CA GLU A 276 4.02 -25.98 10.65
C GLU A 276 4.89 -24.83 10.10
N ARG A 277 4.55 -24.30 8.92
CA ARG A 277 5.22 -23.11 8.36
C ARG A 277 5.01 -21.86 9.22
N LEU A 278 3.79 -21.65 9.74
CA LEU A 278 3.48 -20.51 10.62
C LEU A 278 4.25 -20.59 11.93
N GLU A 279 4.38 -21.78 12.51
CA GLU A 279 5.18 -22.01 13.72
C GLU A 279 6.68 -21.76 13.50
N SER A 280 7.16 -22.01 12.28
CA SER A 280 8.55 -21.79 11.90
C SER A 280 8.85 -20.37 11.40
N ALA A 281 7.84 -19.49 11.34
CA ALA A 281 7.97 -18.16 10.74
C ALA A 281 8.97 -17.24 11.47
N GLU A 282 9.21 -17.47 12.76
CA GLU A 282 10.19 -16.70 13.55
C GLU A 282 11.64 -16.87 13.06
N ALA A 283 11.96 -18.02 12.44
CA ALA A 283 13.29 -18.29 11.89
C ALA A 283 13.68 -17.39 10.71
N ILE A 284 12.73 -16.63 10.15
CA ILE A 284 12.92 -15.74 8.99
C ILE A 284 13.45 -14.35 9.43
N ILE A 285 13.30 -14.00 10.72
CA ILE A 285 13.65 -12.69 11.28
C ILE A 285 15.15 -12.33 11.13
N PRO A 286 16.13 -13.23 11.38
CA PRO A 286 17.56 -12.88 11.32
C PRO A 286 18.08 -12.54 9.91
N ALA A 287 17.51 -13.14 8.85
CA ALA A 287 17.95 -12.93 7.47
C ALA A 287 17.59 -11.53 6.94
N VAL A 288 16.49 -10.95 7.42
CA VAL A 288 16.02 -9.61 7.03
C VAL A 288 16.93 -8.52 7.62
N ILE A 289 17.41 -8.72 8.86
CA ILE A 289 18.28 -7.77 9.58
C ILE A 289 19.68 -7.70 8.96
N GLN A 290 20.25 -8.81 8.48
CA GLN A 290 21.59 -8.84 7.87
C GLN A 290 21.68 -8.07 6.53
N SER A 291 20.57 -7.98 5.78
CA SER A 291 20.56 -7.33 4.46
C SER A 291 20.64 -5.79 4.51
N GLN A 292 20.22 -5.17 5.62
CA GLN A 292 20.08 -3.70 5.69
C GLN A 292 21.35 -2.96 6.15
N ILE A 293 22.36 -3.69 6.64
CA ILE A 293 23.63 -3.12 7.15
C ILE A 293 24.66 -2.92 6.02
N ALA A 294 24.49 -3.55 4.85
CA ALA A 294 25.50 -3.59 3.79
C ALA A 294 25.49 -2.40 2.80
N ASP A 295 24.37 -1.68 2.63
CA ASP A 295 24.14 -0.73 1.52
C ASP A 295 24.62 0.73 1.78
N ALA A 296 25.28 1.02 2.90
CA ALA A 296 25.55 2.39 3.35
C ALA A 296 26.87 3.05 2.86
N ASN A 297 27.68 2.43 1.98
CA ASN A 297 29.02 2.94 1.60
C ASN A 297 29.32 2.91 0.07
N GLU A 298 29.32 4.06 -0.67
CA GLU A 298 30.23 4.45 -1.81
C GLU A 298 29.85 5.79 -2.57
N GLU A 299 30.84 6.52 -3.16
CA GLU A 299 30.94 8.00 -3.50
C GLU A 299 30.71 8.49 -4.99
N ILE A 300 30.61 9.84 -5.27
CA ILE A 300 30.51 10.50 -6.63
C ILE A 300 31.26 11.90 -6.77
N PRO A 301 31.89 12.32 -7.92
CA PRO A 301 32.80 13.49 -8.12
C PRO A 301 32.27 14.82 -8.81
N ASN A 302 33.17 15.83 -9.05
CA ASN A 302 33.02 17.33 -9.16
C ASN A 302 33.18 18.04 -10.56
N GLU A 303 32.71 19.32 -10.73
CA GLU A 303 33.19 20.38 -11.72
C GLU A 303 32.59 21.85 -11.52
N PRO A 304 32.96 22.98 -12.23
CA PRO A 304 34.00 24.03 -11.94
C PRO A 304 33.54 25.55 -11.74
N ASN A 305 34.50 26.52 -11.62
CA ASN A 305 34.48 27.79 -10.81
C ASN A 305 34.79 29.16 -11.56
N VAL A 306 34.31 30.34 -11.05
CA VAL A 306 34.69 31.76 -11.44
C VAL A 306 34.69 32.75 -10.20
N PRO A 307 35.54 33.83 -10.07
CA PRO A 307 35.74 34.65 -8.83
C PRO A 307 35.15 36.11 -8.76
N PHE A 308 34.98 36.74 -7.55
CA PHE A 308 34.21 38.00 -7.23
C PHE A 308 34.83 38.94 -6.12
N ASP A 309 34.38 40.23 -6.01
CA ASP A 309 34.78 41.38 -5.11
C ASP A 309 33.93 41.56 -3.80
N ASP A 310 34.44 42.23 -2.75
CA ASP A 310 34.21 41.93 -1.30
C ASP A 310 33.49 43.01 -0.40
N SER A 311 32.87 44.09 -0.95
CA SER A 311 32.34 45.23 -0.12
C SER A 311 30.82 45.56 -0.14
N ASP A 312 29.99 44.95 -0.98
CA ASP A 312 28.52 45.16 -1.03
C ASP A 312 27.79 44.16 -0.11
N MET A 313 26.73 44.55 0.63
CA MET A 313 25.97 43.60 1.48
C MET A 313 25.33 42.48 0.67
N ASN A 314 24.91 42.78 -0.56
CA ASN A 314 24.48 41.73 -1.47
C ASN A 314 25.67 40.90 -1.94
N ALA A 315 26.85 41.48 -2.15
CA ALA A 315 28.06 40.74 -2.47
C ALA A 315 28.49 39.83 -1.31
N ARG A 316 28.44 40.28 -0.05
CA ARG A 316 28.71 39.47 1.14
C ARG A 316 27.68 38.37 1.32
N LEU A 317 26.38 38.67 1.12
CA LEU A 317 25.34 37.63 1.17
C LEU A 317 25.50 36.62 0.03
N ARG A 318 25.89 37.08 -1.17
CA ARG A 318 26.21 36.21 -2.32
C ARG A 318 27.48 35.41 -2.09
N LEU A 319 28.46 35.97 -1.40
CA LEU A 319 29.70 35.29 -1.03
C LEU A 319 29.42 34.21 0.00
N GLY A 320 28.66 34.53 1.06
CA GLY A 320 28.17 33.55 2.03
C GLY A 320 27.35 32.45 1.35
N LEU A 321 26.48 32.81 0.40
CA LEU A 321 25.72 31.84 -0.38
C LEU A 321 26.61 31.00 -1.28
N ALA A 322 27.63 31.59 -1.91
CA ALA A 322 28.58 30.86 -2.75
C ALA A 322 29.35 29.83 -1.92
N ARG A 323 29.76 30.19 -0.70
CA ARG A 323 30.37 29.28 0.28
C ARG A 323 29.38 28.19 0.72
N GLU A 324 28.13 28.54 1.03
CA GLU A 324 27.05 27.60 1.37
C GLU A 324 26.79 26.60 0.21
N THR A 325 26.77 27.05 -1.04
CA THR A 325 26.58 26.18 -2.21
C THR A 325 27.75 25.26 -2.50
N LYS A 326 28.96 25.65 -2.06
CA LYS A 326 30.15 24.82 -2.08
C LYS A 326 30.27 23.92 -0.84
N GLU A 327 29.25 23.94 0.02
CA GLU A 327 29.19 23.18 1.28
C GLU A 327 30.30 23.58 2.27
N GLU A 328 30.89 24.75 2.09
CA GLU A 328 31.89 25.37 2.98
C GLU A 328 31.17 26.10 4.13
N TYR A 329 30.38 25.34 4.90
CA TYR A 329 29.41 25.90 5.85
C TYR A 329 30.05 26.76 6.94
N ALA A 330 31.26 26.42 7.42
CA ALA A 330 31.98 27.21 8.42
C ALA A 330 32.34 28.60 7.89
N ALA A 331 32.87 28.67 6.66
CA ALA A 331 33.21 29.93 6.02
C ALA A 331 31.95 30.77 5.69
N ALA A 332 30.85 30.10 5.32
CA ALA A 332 29.57 30.78 5.11
C ALA A 332 29.02 31.40 6.41
N ILE A 333 29.14 30.68 7.54
CA ILE A 333 28.73 31.16 8.87
C ILE A 333 29.49 32.41 9.28
N GLU A 334 30.82 32.44 9.10
CA GLU A 334 31.65 33.62 9.38
C GLU A 334 31.15 34.86 8.59
N ILE A 335 30.84 34.68 7.31
CA ILE A 335 30.34 35.77 6.46
C ILE A 335 28.96 36.25 6.91
N TYR A 336 28.04 35.32 7.23
CA TYR A 336 26.70 35.71 7.71
C TYR A 336 26.77 36.36 9.10
N SER A 337 27.67 35.92 9.97
CA SER A 337 27.94 36.56 11.27
C SER A 337 28.48 37.98 11.09
N ALA A 338 29.41 38.19 10.16
CA ALA A 338 29.92 39.52 9.85
C ALA A 338 28.82 40.47 9.34
N ILE A 339 27.85 39.98 8.54
CA ILE A 339 26.69 40.79 8.11
C ILE A 339 25.80 41.17 9.30
N ILE A 340 25.59 40.24 10.23
CA ILE A 340 24.79 40.45 11.44
C ILE A 340 25.46 41.49 12.36
N GLU A 341 26.78 41.48 12.44
CA GLU A 341 27.58 42.33 13.34
C GLU A 341 27.95 43.70 12.75
N ASP A 342 27.90 43.87 11.42
CA ASP A 342 28.28 45.11 10.72
C ASP A 342 27.42 46.33 11.09
N GLY A 343 26.24 46.13 11.68
CA GLY A 343 25.35 47.17 12.23
C GLY A 343 24.68 48.09 11.19
N ARG A 344 25.08 48.00 9.91
CA ARG A 344 24.51 48.79 8.79
C ARG A 344 23.52 48.01 7.93
N ALA A 345 23.31 46.73 8.20
CA ALA A 345 22.39 45.88 7.45
C ALA A 345 20.92 46.22 7.75
N ASP A 346 20.09 46.31 6.70
CA ASP A 346 18.65 46.49 6.87
C ASP A 346 17.94 45.19 7.33
N ALA A 347 16.65 45.29 7.68
CA ALA A 347 15.86 44.17 8.19
C ALA A 347 15.82 42.96 7.24
N LYS A 348 15.81 43.21 5.93
CA LYS A 348 15.80 42.16 4.90
C LYS A 348 17.12 41.40 4.88
N HIS A 349 18.24 42.10 4.90
CA HIS A 349 19.57 41.49 4.90
C HIS A 349 19.86 40.77 6.22
N LEU A 350 19.43 41.34 7.35
CA LEU A 350 19.53 40.69 8.66
C LEU A 350 18.68 39.42 8.73
N ALA A 351 17.40 39.46 8.36
CA ALA A 351 16.54 38.29 8.33
C ALA A 351 17.09 37.18 7.41
N GLY A 352 17.65 37.57 6.26
CA GLY A 352 18.33 36.68 5.33
C GLY A 352 19.59 36.04 5.94
N ALA A 353 20.44 36.83 6.59
CA ALA A 353 21.68 36.36 7.20
C ALA A 353 21.40 35.41 8.39
N TYR A 354 20.46 35.74 9.28
CA TYR A 354 20.05 34.86 10.38
C TYR A 354 19.48 33.53 9.87
N TYR A 355 18.56 33.56 8.89
CA TYR A 355 18.01 32.33 8.31
C TYR A 355 19.11 31.47 7.66
N ARG A 356 20.01 32.06 6.88
CA ARG A 356 21.05 31.31 6.16
C ARG A 356 22.15 30.81 7.09
N ARG A 357 22.53 31.58 8.11
CA ARG A 357 23.40 31.10 9.19
C ARG A 357 22.76 29.90 9.90
N GLY A 358 21.45 29.96 10.16
CA GLY A 358 20.69 28.83 10.70
C GLY A 358 20.72 27.59 9.81
N LEU A 359 20.61 27.74 8.49
CA LEU A 359 20.76 26.63 7.55
C LEU A 359 22.17 26.04 7.58
N CYS A 360 23.22 26.87 7.57
CA CYS A 360 24.59 26.38 7.61
C CYS A 360 24.89 25.64 8.93
N LEU A 361 24.40 26.15 10.06
CA LEU A 361 24.51 25.47 11.35
C LEU A 361 23.79 24.12 11.34
N PHE A 362 22.60 24.07 10.73
CA PHE A 362 21.87 22.81 10.56
C PHE A 362 22.62 21.82 9.66
N GLU A 363 23.20 22.28 8.55
CA GLU A 363 24.03 21.43 7.67
C GLU A 363 25.30 20.92 8.38
N GLN A 364 25.87 21.72 9.29
CA GLN A 364 26.96 21.30 10.18
C GLN A 364 26.52 20.36 11.31
N GLY A 365 25.22 20.10 11.45
CA GLY A 365 24.65 19.23 12.48
C GLY A 365 24.37 19.92 13.80
N ASP A 366 24.64 21.22 13.92
CA ASP A 366 24.30 22.01 15.11
C ASP A 366 22.85 22.52 15.03
N SER A 367 21.93 21.60 15.33
CA SER A 367 20.49 21.84 15.25
C SER A 367 19.99 22.84 16.29
N ASP A 368 20.62 22.91 17.46
CA ASP A 368 20.23 23.83 18.54
C ASP A 368 20.64 25.27 18.21
N ALA A 369 21.85 25.46 17.70
CA ALA A 369 22.27 26.75 17.20
C ALA A 369 21.43 27.18 15.99
N ALA A 370 21.08 26.26 15.10
CA ALA A 370 20.19 26.52 13.96
C ALA A 370 18.79 26.97 14.40
N LEU A 371 18.16 26.24 15.33
CA LEU A 371 16.86 26.60 15.90
C LEU A 371 16.90 27.97 16.58
N THR A 372 18.01 28.32 17.23
CA THR A 372 18.21 29.64 17.82
C THR A 372 18.14 30.73 16.74
N GLN A 373 18.81 30.53 15.60
CA GLN A 373 18.76 31.49 14.49
C GLN A 373 17.36 31.60 13.88
N PHE A 374 16.68 30.47 13.64
CA PHE A 374 15.35 30.47 13.03
C PHE A 374 14.31 31.13 13.93
N ASN A 375 14.34 30.87 15.25
CA ASN A 375 13.42 31.50 16.20
C ASN A 375 13.68 33.01 16.29
N TYR A 376 14.94 33.44 16.20
CA TYR A 376 15.28 34.86 16.17
C TYR A 376 14.66 35.58 14.96
N VAL A 377 14.62 34.92 13.78
CA VAL A 377 13.95 35.46 12.59
C VAL A 377 12.45 35.64 12.81
N LEU A 378 11.79 34.65 13.42
CA LEU A 378 10.34 34.74 13.71
C LEU A 378 10.00 35.84 14.71
N ALA A 379 10.86 36.03 15.72
CA ALA A 379 10.62 37.00 16.78
C ALA A 379 10.90 38.44 16.32
N ASN A 380 11.95 38.67 15.52
CA ASN A 380 12.44 40.02 15.24
C ASN A 380 12.15 40.51 13.82
N PHE A 381 11.87 39.60 12.88
CA PHE A 381 11.59 39.94 11.48
C PHE A 381 10.32 39.27 10.93
N PRO A 382 9.17 39.32 11.64
CA PRO A 382 7.95 38.62 11.22
C PRO A 382 7.35 39.14 9.91
N LEU A 383 7.65 40.39 9.53
CA LEU A 383 7.21 41.01 8.27
C LEU A 383 8.08 40.63 7.08
N GLU A 384 9.29 40.09 7.31
CA GLU A 384 10.15 39.52 6.26
C GLU A 384 9.68 38.11 5.92
N ARG A 385 8.49 38.05 5.30
CA ARG A 385 7.65 36.86 5.13
C ARG A 385 8.39 35.66 4.57
N THR A 386 9.31 35.86 3.62
CA THR A 386 10.08 34.77 3.01
C THR A 386 11.04 34.11 3.99
N ALA A 387 11.80 34.90 4.77
CA ALA A 387 12.71 34.36 5.77
C ALA A 387 11.91 33.76 6.94
N ALA A 388 10.85 34.43 7.40
CA ALA A 388 10.00 33.96 8.49
C ALA A 388 9.32 32.62 8.17
N LEU A 389 8.66 32.47 7.02
CA LEU A 389 8.00 31.20 6.66
C LEU A 389 9.00 30.05 6.49
N ARG A 390 10.17 30.31 5.91
CA ARG A 390 11.21 29.29 5.76
C ARG A 390 11.83 28.90 7.09
N SER A 391 12.04 29.85 7.99
CA SER A 391 12.46 29.59 9.37
C SER A 391 11.41 28.79 10.13
N LEU A 392 10.12 29.12 10.02
CA LEU A 392 9.03 28.36 10.65
C LEU A 392 9.01 26.92 10.15
N LYS A 393 9.12 26.73 8.84
CA LYS A 393 9.18 25.39 8.24
C LYS A 393 10.41 24.61 8.70
N MET A 394 11.59 25.24 8.72
CA MET A 394 12.81 24.59 9.23
C MET A 394 12.72 24.28 10.73
N ILE A 395 12.11 25.15 11.55
CA ILE A 395 11.86 24.86 12.96
C ILE A 395 10.96 23.64 13.10
N GLN A 396 9.87 23.58 12.33
CA GLN A 396 8.99 22.42 12.32
C GLN A 396 9.75 21.17 11.87
N ASP A 397 10.51 21.26 10.79
CA ASP A 397 11.19 20.13 10.19
C ASP A 397 12.33 19.61 11.07
N ILE A 398 13.09 20.49 11.74
CA ILE A 398 14.13 20.11 12.70
C ILE A 398 13.49 19.52 13.96
N ARG A 399 12.45 20.16 14.52
CA ARG A 399 11.76 19.63 15.70
C ARG A 399 11.04 18.31 15.43
N THR A 400 10.65 18.05 14.19
CA THR A 400 10.01 16.79 13.77
C THR A 400 11.00 15.79 13.17
N GLY A 401 12.29 16.11 13.09
CA GLY A 401 13.33 15.27 12.48
C GLY A 401 13.14 15.03 10.97
N THR A 402 12.28 15.80 10.30
CA THR A 402 12.01 15.65 8.85
C THR A 402 12.92 16.51 7.98
N ALA A 403 13.68 17.42 8.57
CA ALA A 403 14.71 18.18 7.87
C ALA A 403 15.86 17.25 7.45
N LYS A 404 16.23 17.28 6.16
CA LYS A 404 17.36 16.51 5.60
C LYS A 404 18.41 17.46 5.05
N ARG A 405 19.68 17.12 5.24
CA ARG A 405 20.83 17.90 4.81
C ARG A 405 21.10 17.70 3.31
N LYS A 406 21.80 18.64 2.68
CA LYS A 406 22.16 18.53 1.25
C LYS A 406 23.14 17.38 0.99
N ALA A 407 23.99 17.08 1.97
CA ALA A 407 24.82 15.86 1.97
C ALA A 407 23.98 14.58 1.78
N ASP A 408 22.67 14.63 2.04
CA ASP A 408 21.75 13.49 1.96
C ASP A 408 21.03 13.35 0.57
N LYS A 409 21.37 14.13 -0.50
CA LYS A 409 20.49 14.33 -1.71
C LYS A 409 20.98 14.07 -3.16
N LYS A 410 22.22 13.68 -3.51
CA LYS A 410 22.61 13.43 -4.94
C LYS A 410 22.33 11.97 -5.42
N GLN A 411 21.41 11.72 -6.38
CA GLN A 411 21.28 10.44 -7.16
C GLN A 411 20.75 10.60 -8.64
N PRO A 412 21.06 9.66 -9.60
CA PRO A 412 20.92 9.75 -11.11
C PRO A 412 19.55 9.38 -11.79
N GLU A 413 19.41 9.46 -13.15
CA GLU A 413 18.17 9.14 -13.94
C GLU A 413 17.73 7.65 -13.91
N ALA A 414 16.41 7.41 -13.98
CA ALA A 414 15.78 6.10 -13.85
C ALA A 414 15.96 5.16 -15.09
N PRO A 415 16.20 3.84 -14.90
CA PRO A 415 16.29 2.85 -15.99
C PRO A 415 15.04 2.77 -16.87
N SER A 416 15.16 2.22 -18.09
CA SER A 416 14.02 1.98 -19.00
C SER A 416 14.23 0.74 -19.89
N ILE A 417 13.13 0.20 -20.45
CA ILE A 417 13.16 -0.87 -21.45
C ILE A 417 13.30 -0.23 -22.84
N VAL A 418 14.30 -0.69 -23.62
CA VAL A 418 14.65 -0.11 -24.94
C VAL A 418 14.33 -1.03 -26.12
N ALA A 419 14.11 -2.33 -25.87
CA ALA A 419 13.67 -3.28 -26.90
C ALA A 419 12.99 -4.51 -26.28
N THR A 420 12.14 -5.18 -27.06
CA THR A 420 11.44 -6.41 -26.68
C THR A 420 11.43 -7.44 -27.80
N ILE A 421 11.36 -8.71 -27.42
CA ILE A 421 11.07 -9.83 -28.32
C ILE A 421 9.94 -10.65 -27.68
N PRO A 422 8.75 -10.76 -28.30
CA PRO A 422 8.33 -10.11 -29.54
C PRO A 422 8.35 -8.57 -29.48
N TYR A 423 8.37 -7.93 -30.64
CA TYR A 423 8.27 -6.46 -30.72
C TYR A 423 6.91 -5.99 -30.19
N ASN A 424 6.91 -4.84 -29.53
CA ASN A 424 5.68 -4.23 -29.03
C ASN A 424 4.74 -3.88 -30.20
N PHE A 425 3.46 -4.20 -30.03
CA PHE A 425 2.36 -4.08 -30.99
C PHE A 425 2.48 -4.94 -32.27
N ALA A 426 3.32 -5.98 -32.30
CA ALA A 426 3.33 -6.93 -33.41
C ALA A 426 2.03 -7.75 -33.44
N GLU A 427 1.44 -7.96 -34.62
CA GLU A 427 0.14 -8.65 -34.79
C GLU A 427 0.26 -10.07 -35.38
N ASP A 428 1.45 -10.45 -35.83
CA ASP A 428 1.75 -11.65 -36.60
C ASP A 428 2.83 -12.52 -35.93
N VAL A 429 2.90 -12.49 -34.59
CA VAL A 429 3.94 -13.22 -33.86
C VAL A 429 3.79 -14.73 -34.04
N ASN A 430 4.90 -15.39 -34.39
CA ASN A 430 4.93 -16.85 -34.45
C ASN A 430 4.72 -17.44 -33.04
N SER A 431 3.66 -18.24 -32.87
CA SER A 431 3.31 -18.88 -31.60
C SER A 431 4.33 -19.92 -31.11
N ALA A 432 5.28 -20.33 -31.96
CA ALA A 432 6.37 -21.24 -31.61
C ALA A 432 7.48 -20.58 -30.77
N ILE A 433 7.48 -19.25 -30.61
CA ILE A 433 8.40 -18.57 -29.68
C ILE A 433 8.09 -19.04 -28.25
N ASP A 434 9.13 -19.49 -27.57
CA ASP A 434 9.05 -20.12 -26.24
C ASP A 434 9.49 -19.21 -25.09
N LYS A 435 9.90 -17.98 -25.39
CA LYS A 435 10.29 -16.97 -24.39
C LYS A 435 10.01 -15.54 -24.84
N ILE A 436 9.75 -14.68 -23.86
CA ILE A 436 9.68 -13.23 -24.04
C ILE A 436 10.98 -12.64 -23.48
N THR A 437 11.58 -11.69 -24.19
CA THR A 437 12.84 -11.02 -23.81
C THR A 437 12.66 -9.51 -23.75
N LEU A 438 13.18 -8.88 -22.70
CA LEU A 438 13.28 -7.43 -22.52
C LEU A 438 14.75 -7.01 -22.51
N LYS A 439 15.05 -5.86 -23.12
CA LYS A 439 16.38 -5.23 -23.06
C LYS A 439 16.30 -3.87 -22.36
N PHE A 440 17.21 -3.63 -21.42
CA PHE A 440 17.23 -2.42 -20.60
C PHE A 440 18.31 -1.40 -21.04
N SER A 441 18.09 -0.13 -20.72
CA SER A 441 19.01 0.98 -21.00
C SER A 441 20.33 0.88 -20.24
N GLU A 442 20.30 0.25 -19.06
CA GLU A 442 21.45 0.04 -18.19
C GLU A 442 21.43 -1.36 -17.57
N GLN A 443 22.47 -1.67 -16.79
CA GLN A 443 22.55 -2.94 -16.08
C GLN A 443 21.58 -2.95 -14.89
N MET A 444 20.79 -4.01 -14.81
CA MET A 444 19.72 -4.13 -13.82
C MET A 444 20.13 -5.03 -12.66
N GLU A 445 19.51 -4.82 -11.51
CA GLU A 445 19.59 -5.75 -10.40
C GLU A 445 18.95 -7.08 -10.80
N LYS A 446 19.73 -8.16 -10.75
CA LYS A 446 19.31 -9.46 -11.30
C LYS A 446 18.30 -10.21 -10.44
N SER A 447 18.02 -9.74 -9.22
CA SER A 447 17.10 -10.34 -8.25
C SER A 447 15.72 -9.69 -8.21
N SER A 448 15.51 -8.59 -8.92
CA SER A 448 14.27 -7.79 -8.82
C SER A 448 13.61 -7.57 -10.18
N TRP A 449 12.36 -7.97 -10.29
CA TRP A 449 11.50 -7.73 -11.44
C TRP A 449 10.04 -7.73 -11.01
N PHE A 450 9.20 -7.06 -11.78
CA PHE A 450 7.75 -7.07 -11.58
C PHE A 450 7.07 -7.04 -12.95
N TYR A 451 6.22 -8.03 -13.19
CA TYR A 451 5.36 -8.08 -14.35
C TYR A 451 3.99 -8.64 -13.97
N SER A 452 2.96 -8.25 -14.71
CA SER A 452 1.59 -8.70 -14.51
C SER A 452 0.82 -8.73 -15.82
N SER A 453 -0.37 -9.33 -15.81
CA SER A 453 -1.31 -9.19 -16.91
C SER A 453 -1.81 -7.75 -16.96
N PHE A 454 -1.75 -7.10 -18.12
CA PHE A 454 -2.26 -5.73 -18.27
C PHE A 454 -3.79 -5.67 -18.16
N ALA A 455 -4.47 -6.69 -18.67
CA ALA A 455 -5.90 -6.93 -18.48
C ALA A 455 -6.15 -8.44 -18.28
N PRO A 456 -7.29 -8.85 -17.69
CA PRO A 456 -7.57 -10.26 -17.42
C PRO A 456 -7.46 -11.13 -18.68
N GLY A 457 -6.75 -12.25 -18.58
CA GLY A 457 -6.60 -13.23 -19.66
C GLY A 457 -5.54 -12.90 -20.73
N LEU A 458 -4.89 -11.73 -20.65
CA LEU A 458 -3.88 -11.31 -21.63
C LEU A 458 -2.44 -11.69 -21.25
N LEU A 459 -2.20 -12.36 -20.12
CA LEU A 459 -0.88 -12.88 -19.76
C LEU A 459 -0.66 -14.26 -20.42
N PRO A 460 0.45 -14.47 -21.14
CA PRO A 460 0.79 -15.78 -21.68
C PRO A 460 1.09 -16.77 -20.55
N ARG A 461 0.92 -18.07 -20.86
CA ARG A 461 1.20 -19.11 -19.88
C ARG A 461 2.71 -19.18 -19.63
N VAL A 462 3.14 -18.78 -18.44
CA VAL A 462 4.53 -18.92 -18.00
C VAL A 462 4.83 -20.40 -17.72
N VAL A 463 5.94 -20.90 -18.24
CA VAL A 463 6.32 -22.33 -18.15
C VAL A 463 7.69 -22.56 -17.51
N GLY A 464 8.36 -21.50 -17.06
CA GLY A 464 9.64 -21.57 -16.37
C GLY A 464 9.96 -20.30 -15.62
N GLU A 465 11.12 -20.28 -14.96
CA GLU A 465 11.57 -19.12 -14.19
C GLU A 465 12.17 -18.06 -15.12
N PRO A 466 11.91 -16.77 -14.83
CA PRO A 466 12.56 -15.70 -15.54
C PRO A 466 14.03 -15.58 -15.14
N VAL A 467 14.88 -15.16 -16.08
CA VAL A 467 16.34 -15.10 -15.88
C VAL A 467 16.94 -13.89 -16.56
N PHE A 468 17.94 -13.29 -15.91
CA PHE A 468 18.81 -12.31 -16.54
C PHE A 468 19.98 -12.98 -17.24
N ASP A 469 20.39 -12.42 -18.36
CA ASP A 469 21.64 -12.81 -19.01
C ASP A 469 22.87 -12.47 -18.15
N SER A 470 24.05 -12.92 -18.60
CA SER A 470 25.29 -12.66 -17.87
C SER A 470 25.60 -11.17 -17.76
N SER A 471 25.19 -10.35 -18.74
CA SER A 471 25.39 -8.90 -18.70
C SER A 471 24.44 -8.19 -17.73
N GLY A 472 23.27 -8.75 -17.42
CA GLY A 472 22.24 -8.11 -16.60
C GLY A 472 21.47 -7.02 -17.35
N LYS A 473 21.55 -6.99 -18.68
CA LYS A 473 20.82 -6.04 -19.54
C LYS A 473 19.66 -6.69 -20.27
N GLU A 474 19.57 -8.02 -20.28
CA GLU A 474 18.49 -8.75 -20.90
C GLU A 474 17.80 -9.65 -19.88
N TRP A 475 16.48 -9.54 -19.79
CA TRP A 475 15.63 -10.37 -18.95
C TRP A 475 14.73 -11.22 -19.84
N SER A 476 14.66 -12.52 -19.59
CA SER A 476 13.83 -13.44 -20.36
C SER A 476 12.87 -14.22 -19.47
N ILE A 477 11.66 -14.49 -19.96
CA ILE A 477 10.69 -15.36 -19.29
C ILE A 477 10.20 -16.45 -20.25
N PRO A 478 10.32 -17.75 -19.90
CA PRO A 478 9.77 -18.84 -20.69
C PRO A 478 8.24 -18.84 -20.71
N VAL A 479 7.64 -18.91 -21.88
CA VAL A 479 6.19 -18.87 -22.09
C VAL A 479 5.72 -19.92 -23.09
N ARG A 480 4.42 -20.22 -23.05
CA ARG A 480 3.72 -20.94 -24.10
C ARG A 480 2.64 -20.02 -24.66
N LEU A 481 2.67 -19.83 -25.98
CA LEU A 481 1.71 -19.02 -26.71
C LEU A 481 0.68 -19.92 -27.41
N GLU A 482 -0.54 -19.40 -27.54
CA GLU A 482 -1.61 -19.96 -28.36
C GLU A 482 -1.66 -19.19 -29.68
N GLU A 483 -2.05 -19.84 -30.78
CA GLU A 483 -2.27 -19.19 -32.07
C GLU A 483 -3.48 -18.26 -32.01
N GLY A 484 -3.47 -17.16 -32.77
CA GLY A 484 -4.60 -16.24 -32.91
C GLY A 484 -4.97 -15.46 -31.64
N LYS A 485 -4.02 -15.19 -30.74
CA LYS A 485 -4.29 -14.64 -29.40
C LYS A 485 -3.51 -13.35 -29.13
N VAL A 486 -4.19 -12.37 -28.53
CA VAL A 486 -3.59 -11.12 -28.07
C VAL A 486 -3.07 -11.29 -26.64
N TYR A 487 -1.85 -10.80 -26.40
CA TYR A 487 -1.20 -10.76 -25.10
C TYR A 487 -0.81 -9.33 -24.73
N ALA A 488 -0.88 -9.01 -23.44
CA ALA A 488 -0.53 -7.71 -22.89
C ALA A 488 0.04 -7.87 -21.48
N ILE A 489 1.32 -7.54 -21.33
CA ILE A 489 2.12 -7.74 -20.13
C ILE A 489 2.58 -6.37 -19.61
N ALA A 490 2.24 -6.06 -18.37
CA ALA A 490 2.60 -4.81 -17.73
C ALA A 490 3.87 -5.02 -16.88
N PHE A 491 4.88 -4.19 -17.07
CA PHE A 491 6.17 -4.22 -16.37
C PHE A 491 6.35 -2.95 -15.57
N ASN A 492 6.59 -3.06 -14.27
CA ASN A 492 6.62 -1.90 -13.37
C ASN A 492 5.40 -0.96 -13.54
N CYS A 493 4.22 -1.51 -13.85
CA CYS A 493 2.97 -0.76 -14.00
C CYS A 493 2.01 -1.04 -12.83
N GLY A 494 1.22 -0.04 -12.47
CA GLY A 494 0.18 -0.12 -11.43
C GLY A 494 0.41 0.88 -10.28
N ASP A 495 -0.65 1.13 -9.49
CA ASP A 495 -0.63 2.09 -8.36
C ASP A 495 0.44 1.74 -7.31
N THR A 496 0.85 0.47 -7.25
CA THR A 496 1.95 -0.03 -6.44
C THR A 496 3.32 0.57 -6.79
N VAL A 497 3.52 1.12 -7.99
CA VAL A 497 4.81 1.70 -8.41
C VAL A 497 4.89 3.20 -8.14
N LYS A 498 3.76 3.90 -7.99
CA LYS A 498 3.70 5.37 -7.95
C LYS A 498 3.62 5.98 -6.55
N ASP A 499 3.11 5.26 -5.55
CA ASP A 499 2.73 5.87 -4.26
C ASP A 499 3.55 5.44 -3.04
N ILE A 500 4.64 4.68 -3.21
CA ILE A 500 5.41 4.15 -2.07
C ILE A 500 6.79 4.78 -2.06
N LYS A 501 7.09 5.59 -1.03
CA LYS A 501 8.43 6.15 -0.75
C LYS A 501 9.54 5.09 -0.50
N ASN A 502 9.21 3.80 -0.55
CA ASN A 502 10.03 2.64 -0.18
C ASN A 502 9.88 1.42 -1.14
N PHE A 503 9.31 1.55 -2.34
CA PHE A 503 9.06 0.39 -3.24
C PHE A 503 10.38 -0.31 -3.66
N ARG A 504 10.65 -1.54 -3.15
CA ARG A 504 11.83 -2.34 -3.56
C ARG A 504 11.57 -3.52 -4.54
N ALA A 505 10.32 -3.77 -4.93
CA ALA A 505 10.01 -4.72 -6.01
C ALA A 505 9.97 -4.04 -7.39
N GLY A 506 10.24 -4.77 -8.47
CA GLY A 506 10.24 -4.22 -9.83
C GLY A 506 11.64 -3.98 -10.38
N PHE A 507 11.72 -3.98 -11.72
CA PHE A 507 12.98 -3.78 -12.42
C PHE A 507 13.65 -2.50 -11.93
N ARG A 508 14.92 -2.58 -11.55
CA ARG A 508 15.69 -1.44 -11.05
C ARG A 508 17.16 -1.55 -11.42
N SER A 509 17.84 -0.42 -11.45
CA SER A 509 19.31 -0.37 -11.57
C SER A 509 19.94 -1.11 -10.39
N ILE A 510 21.21 -1.48 -10.50
CA ILE A 510 22.03 -1.95 -9.36
C ILE A 510 22.00 -0.94 -8.18
N SER A 511 21.91 0.36 -8.47
CA SER A 511 21.76 1.43 -7.47
C SER A 511 20.34 1.61 -6.90
N GLY A 512 19.42 0.68 -7.15
CA GLY A 512 18.07 0.68 -6.58
C GLY A 512 17.02 1.57 -7.28
N ARG A 513 17.40 2.35 -8.32
CA ARG A 513 16.47 3.22 -9.07
C ARG A 513 15.47 2.41 -9.90
N ILE A 514 14.18 2.69 -9.73
CA ILE A 514 13.07 2.01 -10.42
C ILE A 514 13.13 2.24 -11.92
N CYS A 515 13.00 1.17 -12.70
CA CYS A 515 12.79 1.23 -14.14
C CYS A 515 11.41 1.81 -14.44
N ARG A 516 11.32 2.68 -15.46
CA ARG A 516 10.05 3.25 -15.92
C ARG A 516 9.01 2.17 -16.23
N PRO A 517 7.72 2.43 -15.99
CA PRO A 517 6.63 1.56 -16.40
C PRO A 517 6.66 1.26 -17.90
N PHE A 518 6.33 0.04 -18.29
CA PHE A 518 6.28 -0.40 -19.69
C PHE A 518 5.18 -1.44 -19.90
N VAL A 519 4.49 -1.40 -21.03
CA VAL A 519 3.50 -2.44 -21.38
C VAL A 519 3.86 -3.06 -22.72
N LEU A 520 4.13 -4.37 -22.71
CA LEU A 520 4.34 -5.16 -23.92
C LEU A 520 3.01 -5.74 -24.39
N VAL A 521 2.56 -5.37 -25.57
CA VAL A 521 1.38 -5.91 -26.25
C VAL A 521 1.83 -6.58 -27.54
N PHE A 522 1.31 -7.76 -27.86
CA PHE A 522 1.50 -8.39 -29.17
C PHE A 522 0.39 -9.41 -29.42
N ALA A 523 0.21 -9.83 -30.65
CA ALA A 523 -0.72 -10.90 -31.03
C ALA A 523 0.00 -11.98 -31.84
N THR A 524 -0.39 -13.23 -31.61
CA THR A 524 0.09 -14.35 -32.42
C THR A 524 -0.73 -14.50 -33.68
N ALA A 525 -0.09 -14.91 -34.77
CA ALA A 525 -0.79 -15.16 -36.01
C ALA A 525 -1.76 -16.35 -35.89
N ALA A 526 -2.86 -16.30 -36.64
CA ALA A 526 -3.82 -17.39 -36.77
C ALA A 526 -3.43 -18.31 -37.94
N LYS A 527 -3.69 -19.63 -37.80
CA LYS A 527 -3.47 -20.59 -38.88
C LYS A 527 -4.29 -20.20 -40.13
N PRO A 528 -3.68 -20.20 -41.32
CA PRO A 528 -4.45 -20.06 -42.55
C PRO A 528 -5.47 -21.18 -42.66
N ASN A 529 -6.64 -20.84 -43.20
CA ASN A 529 -7.66 -21.82 -43.51
C ASN A 529 -7.09 -22.73 -44.62
N LEU A 530 -6.97 -24.05 -44.38
CA LEU A 530 -6.35 -25.02 -45.29
C LEU A 530 -7.06 -25.17 -46.67
N LEU A 531 -8.06 -24.32 -46.94
CA LEU A 531 -8.83 -24.24 -48.19
C LEU A 531 -8.56 -22.94 -48.98
N ALA A 532 -7.71 -22.03 -48.48
CA ALA A 532 -7.31 -20.80 -49.19
C ALA A 532 -5.95 -21.00 -49.90
N GLU A 533 -5.83 -20.51 -51.14
CA GLU A 533 -4.68 -20.76 -52.03
C GLU A 533 -3.40 -20.00 -51.62
N ASP A 534 -3.49 -19.16 -50.59
CA ASP A 534 -2.47 -18.28 -50.04
C ASP A 534 -2.18 -18.65 -48.58
N ALA A 535 -1.28 -19.63 -48.41
CA ALA A 535 -0.86 -20.19 -47.12
C ALA A 535 0.11 -19.27 -46.34
N ASN A 536 -0.30 -18.03 -46.07
CA ASN A 536 0.40 -17.14 -45.14
C ASN A 536 -0.37 -17.06 -43.80
N ASP A 537 0.39 -16.96 -42.72
CA ASP A 537 -0.13 -16.70 -41.37
C ASP A 537 -0.98 -15.41 -41.36
N ILE A 538 -2.19 -15.47 -40.79
CA ILE A 538 -3.13 -14.34 -40.77
C ILE A 538 -2.85 -13.51 -39.51
N PRO A 539 -2.51 -12.20 -39.62
CA PRO A 539 -2.33 -11.34 -38.46
C PRO A 539 -3.60 -11.26 -37.60
N THR A 540 -3.42 -11.24 -36.29
CA THR A 540 -4.51 -11.05 -35.32
C THR A 540 -4.54 -9.59 -34.89
N PRO A 541 -5.58 -8.81 -35.25
CA PRO A 541 -5.61 -7.38 -34.97
C PRO A 541 -5.68 -7.09 -33.47
N ILE A 542 -4.91 -6.11 -33.02
CA ILE A 542 -4.93 -5.61 -31.64
C ILE A 542 -5.95 -4.47 -31.55
N ASN A 543 -6.74 -4.44 -30.48
CA ASN A 543 -7.75 -3.41 -30.27
C ASN A 543 -7.11 -2.02 -30.02
N ASP A 544 -7.51 -0.99 -30.79
CA ASP A 544 -6.99 0.38 -30.68
C ASP A 544 -7.17 1.01 -29.27
N GLU A 545 -8.25 0.69 -28.56
CA GLU A 545 -8.48 1.15 -27.19
C GLU A 545 -7.48 0.53 -26.21
N LEU A 546 -7.08 -0.72 -26.44
CA LEU A 546 -6.02 -1.37 -25.68
C LEU A 546 -4.67 -0.69 -25.94
N ILE A 547 -4.33 -0.44 -27.21
CA ILE A 547 -3.10 0.26 -27.60
C ILE A 547 -3.03 1.62 -26.90
N LYS A 548 -4.10 2.42 -26.99
CA LYS A 548 -4.16 3.75 -26.38
C LYS A 548 -3.93 3.71 -24.86
N ARG A 549 -4.58 2.78 -24.16
CA ARG A 549 -4.41 2.60 -22.70
C ARG A 549 -2.98 2.20 -22.33
N CYS A 550 -2.32 1.36 -23.14
CA CYS A 550 -0.93 0.98 -22.92
C CYS A 550 0.01 2.17 -23.13
N GLU A 551 -0.20 2.96 -24.17
CA GLU A 551 0.62 4.15 -24.44
C GLU A 551 0.48 5.24 -23.37
N GLU A 552 -0.70 5.44 -22.80
CA GLU A 552 -0.92 6.41 -21.71
C GLU A 552 -0.04 6.08 -20.50
N ILE A 553 0.07 4.80 -20.13
CA ILE A 553 0.91 4.34 -19.01
C ILE A 553 2.40 4.47 -19.32
N MET A 554 2.81 4.26 -20.57
CA MET A 554 4.21 4.42 -20.97
C MET A 554 4.66 5.89 -21.07
N LYS A 555 3.74 6.85 -21.06
CA LYS A 555 4.03 8.30 -21.10
C LYS A 555 4.16 8.95 -19.72
N GLU A 556 3.71 8.29 -18.65
CA GLU A 556 3.82 8.82 -17.29
C GLU A 556 5.29 8.81 -16.82
N ARG A 557 5.80 10.00 -16.42
CA ARG A 557 7.20 10.23 -16.03
C ARG A 557 7.48 9.90 -14.58
#